data_AF-A0A973RMQ7-F1
#
_entry.id   AF-A0A973RMQ7-F1
#
_cell.length_a   1.000
_cell.length_b   1.000
_cell.length_c   1.000
_cell.angle_alpha   90.00
_cell.angle_beta   90.00
_cell.angle_gamma   90.00
#
_symmetry.space_group_name_H-M   'P 1'
#
loop_
_entity.id
_entity.type
_entity.pdbx_description
1 polymer ?
#
loop_
_entity_poly.entity_id
_entity_poly.type
_entity_poly.pdbx_seq_one_letter_code
_entity_poly.pdbx_strand_id
1 'polypeptide(L)'
;MGQEQIRRWESGALAHAVTDPFGQGPLPWLRGSETYFDDTGQVVPWYVDAPQQSSSGDSPDTPRVPAPRAAGGPRSADDVRRQIKGFISTGAVAPGEAVDFHITVDPPQEFSVDIYRIGHYGGDGAAKITTSPRLAGIVQPPPLAADRTVSCHHWWLSWRLQIPSYWSIGAYVAVLTTVDGYRSHIPFTVRDKHPADLLLLLPDVTWQAYNLYPEDGRTGASLYHAWDEQGRLLGESDAATTVSFDRPYAGAGLPLHVGHAYDFIRWAERYGYDLAYADARDLHAGHVDPTRYRGLVFPGHDEYWSASMRRTVELAREHGTSLVFLSANTMYWQVELGPSPSGVPDRLLTCRKRKGPGRPVLWREIDRPEQQLVGIQYAGRVPDPHPLIVRNADHWLWEATGAHEGDEIEGLVAGEADRYFPRTPLPDHEERILLAHSPYTDSEGILRHQETSL
;
A
#
# COMPACT_ATOMS: atom_id res chain seq x y z
N MET A 1 19.39 12.54 36.00
CA MET A 1 18.26 11.67 35.60
C MET A 1 17.61 12.33 34.40
N GLY A 2 18.15 12.06 33.20
CA GLY A 2 17.73 12.68 31.95
C GLY A 2 16.64 11.84 31.28
N GLN A 3 15.58 12.49 30.80
CA GLN A 3 14.58 11.89 29.94
C GLN A 3 15.24 11.49 28.61
N GLU A 4 15.31 10.19 28.32
CA GLU A 4 15.71 9.71 27.00
C GLU A 4 14.64 10.07 25.98
N GLN A 5 14.99 10.98 25.06
CA GLN A 5 14.23 11.24 23.85
C GLN A 5 14.24 9.97 22.99
N ILE A 6 13.10 9.28 22.95
CA ILE A 6 12.82 8.26 21.93
C ILE A 6 12.88 8.98 20.57
N ARG A 7 13.91 8.69 19.79
CA ARG A 7 14.07 9.21 18.42
C ARG A 7 12.94 8.65 17.57
N ARG A 8 12.05 9.54 17.10
CA ARG A 8 11.02 9.25 16.10
C ARG A 8 11.74 8.85 14.81
N TRP A 9 11.64 7.59 14.42
CA TRP A 9 12.16 7.10 13.15
C TRP A 9 11.16 7.40 12.04
N GLU A 10 11.65 7.86 10.90
CA GLU A 10 10.91 7.88 9.65
C GLU A 10 11.45 6.83 8.70
N SER A 11 10.54 6.23 7.95
CA SER A 11 10.84 5.13 7.06
C SER A 11 11.72 5.58 5.91
N GLY A 12 12.87 4.93 5.75
CA GLY A 12 13.71 5.01 4.53
C GLY A 12 13.06 4.40 3.29
N ALA A 13 11.79 4.00 3.36
CA ALA A 13 10.91 3.91 2.20
C ALA A 13 10.23 5.28 2.05
N LEU A 14 10.54 6.03 0.99
CA LEU A 14 9.84 7.24 0.59
C LEU A 14 8.34 7.05 0.87
N ALA A 15 7.86 7.73 1.90
CA ALA A 15 6.50 7.56 2.39
C ALA A 15 5.54 8.16 1.37
N HIS A 16 5.09 7.35 0.41
CA HIS A 16 3.84 7.60 -0.32
C HIS A 16 2.64 7.27 0.59
N ALA A 17 2.70 7.71 1.84
CA ALA A 17 1.61 7.63 2.79
C ALA A 17 0.59 8.70 2.41
N VAL A 18 -0.64 8.28 2.15
CA VAL A 18 -1.78 9.18 2.08
C VAL A 18 -1.91 9.81 3.47
N THR A 19 -1.68 11.11 3.60
CA THR A 19 -2.13 11.87 4.77
C THR A 19 -3.66 11.76 4.83
N ASP A 20 -4.21 11.45 6.02
CA ASP A 20 -5.64 11.19 6.28
C ASP A 20 -6.58 11.95 5.32
N PRO A 21 -7.12 11.29 4.28
CA PRO A 21 -7.94 11.97 3.28
C PRO A 21 -9.39 12.16 3.77
N PHE A 22 -9.70 11.78 5.02
CA PHE A 22 -11.05 11.80 5.61
C PHE A 22 -11.22 12.88 6.70
N GLY A 23 -10.33 13.88 6.75
CA GLY A 23 -10.66 15.19 7.32
C GLY A 23 -9.50 16.04 7.83
N GLN A 24 -8.95 16.89 6.95
CA GLN A 24 -9.36 18.30 6.87
C GLN A 24 -9.86 18.56 5.44
N GLY A 25 -11.08 19.06 5.25
CA GLY A 25 -11.54 19.47 3.90
C GLY A 25 -10.95 20.82 3.49
N PRO A 26 -11.03 21.26 2.21
CA PRO A 26 -11.46 20.59 0.98
C PRO A 26 -10.28 20.10 0.12
N LEU A 27 -10.51 19.17 -0.81
CA LEU A 27 -9.55 18.87 -1.88
C LEU A 27 -9.44 20.05 -2.85
N PRO A 28 -8.23 20.55 -3.11
CA PRO A 28 -7.74 20.56 -4.49
C PRO A 28 -6.23 20.25 -4.55
N TRP A 29 -5.82 19.64 -5.65
CA TRP A 29 -4.45 19.46 -6.16
C TRP A 29 -3.32 20.27 -5.47
N LEU A 30 -2.21 19.58 -5.22
CA LEU A 30 -0.88 20.07 -4.80
C LEU A 30 -0.61 20.24 -3.28
N ARG A 31 0.20 19.31 -2.77
CA ARG A 31 1.30 19.48 -1.79
C ARG A 31 1.14 20.57 -0.71
N GLY A 32 0.96 20.12 0.52
CA GLY A 32 1.24 20.90 1.73
C GLY A 32 2.64 20.59 2.27
N SER A 33 3.40 21.65 2.55
CA SER A 33 4.80 21.72 2.95
C SER A 33 5.05 21.29 4.41
N GLU A 34 5.33 20.02 4.65
CA GLU A 34 6.05 19.60 5.86
C GLU A 34 7.32 18.84 5.45
N THR A 35 8.45 19.51 5.64
CA THR A 35 9.82 19.01 5.45
C THR A 35 10.07 17.76 6.28
N TYR A 36 10.59 16.70 5.66
CA TYR A 36 11.22 15.59 6.40
C TYR A 36 12.48 15.05 5.72
N PHE A 37 13.38 14.55 6.57
CA PHE A 37 14.79 14.28 6.34
C PHE A 37 15.06 12.86 5.82
N ASP A 38 16.02 12.74 4.91
CA ASP A 38 16.62 11.44 4.55
C ASP A 38 17.75 11.01 5.51
N ASP A 39 18.25 9.78 5.34
CA ASP A 39 19.31 9.16 6.14
C ASP A 39 20.69 9.84 6.03
N THR A 40 20.82 10.95 5.28
CA THR A 40 22.02 11.79 5.21
C THR A 40 21.82 13.19 5.82
N GLY A 41 20.61 13.53 6.24
CA GLY A 41 20.29 14.83 6.83
C GLY A 41 20.28 15.98 5.82
N GLN A 42 20.09 15.71 4.52
CA GLN A 42 19.87 16.74 3.50
C GLN A 42 18.44 16.74 2.96
N VAL A 43 17.99 17.92 2.53
CA VAL A 43 16.63 18.19 2.05
C VAL A 43 16.62 18.09 0.53
N VAL A 44 15.81 17.19 -0.05
CA VAL A 44 15.55 17.16 -1.49
C VAL A 44 14.03 17.29 -1.74
N PRO A 45 13.56 18.38 -2.39
CA PRO A 45 12.15 18.57 -2.72
C PRO A 45 11.74 17.86 -4.01
N TRP A 46 10.49 17.36 -4.07
CA TRP A 46 9.86 16.97 -5.34
C TRP A 46 9.21 18.22 -6.01
N TYR A 47 9.65 18.45 -7.24
CA TYR A 47 9.33 19.36 -8.35
C TYR A 47 9.75 20.82 -8.18
N VAL A 48 10.56 21.24 -9.14
CA VAL A 48 11.11 22.57 -9.36
C VAL A 48 9.99 23.60 -9.53
N ASP A 49 10.03 24.65 -8.72
CA ASP A 49 9.77 26.01 -9.22
C ASP A 49 11.13 26.72 -9.21
N ALA A 50 11.58 27.18 -10.38
CA ALA A 50 12.78 27.99 -10.49
C ALA A 50 12.53 29.34 -9.80
N PRO A 51 13.35 29.78 -8.83
CA PRO A 51 13.12 31.06 -8.19
C PRO A 51 13.47 32.19 -9.16
N GLN A 52 12.45 32.95 -9.57
CA GLN A 52 12.62 34.30 -10.08
C GLN A 52 13.43 35.12 -9.05
N GLN A 53 14.50 35.73 -9.54
CA GLN A 53 15.28 36.72 -8.80
C GLN A 53 14.40 37.91 -8.38
N SER A 54 14.37 38.24 -7.09
CA SER A 54 14.28 39.64 -6.65
C SER A 54 14.86 39.88 -5.25
N SER A 55 15.93 40.68 -5.27
CA SER A 55 16.56 41.57 -4.28
C SER A 55 16.03 41.76 -2.85
N SER A 56 17.00 41.65 -1.90
CA SER A 56 17.40 42.59 -0.82
C SER A 56 16.56 42.80 0.45
N GLY A 57 17.21 42.60 1.62
CA GLY A 57 17.17 43.57 2.75
C GLY A 57 16.97 43.04 4.18
N ASP A 58 18.06 43.08 4.98
CA ASP A 58 18.18 43.24 6.44
C ASP A 58 17.82 42.15 7.50
N SER A 59 18.65 42.14 8.55
CA SER A 59 18.81 41.17 9.67
C SER A 59 18.13 41.63 10.99
N PRO A 60 18.40 41.01 12.16
CA PRO A 60 17.77 39.80 12.70
C PRO A 60 16.99 40.08 14.00
N ASP A 61 15.77 39.56 14.13
CA ASP A 61 15.05 39.53 15.40
C ASP A 61 14.61 38.09 15.70
N THR A 62 14.91 37.63 16.92
CA THR A 62 14.64 36.26 17.41
C THR A 62 13.25 35.75 17.03
N PRO A 63 13.10 34.55 16.42
CA PRO A 63 11.77 34.01 16.17
C PRO A 63 11.12 33.62 17.49
N ARG A 64 10.19 34.45 17.97
CA ARG A 64 9.18 34.02 18.93
C ARG A 64 8.36 32.91 18.25
N VAL A 65 8.64 31.66 18.60
CA VAL A 65 7.77 30.53 18.27
C VAL A 65 6.38 30.86 18.85
N PRO A 66 5.34 31.05 18.03
CA PRO A 66 3.99 31.22 18.54
C PRO A 66 3.63 29.94 19.29
N ALA A 67 3.09 30.07 20.51
CA ALA A 67 2.51 28.92 21.19
C ALA A 67 1.49 28.24 20.26
N PRO A 68 1.48 26.89 20.16
CA PRO A 68 0.51 26.22 19.32
C PRO A 68 -0.89 26.62 19.80
N ARG A 69 -1.67 27.21 18.89
CA ARG A 69 -3.10 27.41 19.13
C ARG A 69 -3.69 26.07 19.55
N ALA A 70 -4.38 26.04 20.67
CA ALA A 70 -5.30 24.95 20.98
C ALA A 70 -6.40 24.94 19.91
N ALA A 71 -6.20 24.13 18.88
CA ALA A 71 -7.17 23.92 17.81
C ALA A 71 -7.62 22.46 17.87
N GLY A 72 -8.89 22.25 18.23
CA GLY A 72 -9.55 20.95 18.36
C GLY A 72 -9.78 20.26 17.01
N GLY A 73 -8.70 19.99 16.28
CA GLY A 73 -8.70 19.15 15.09
C GLY A 73 -8.47 17.68 15.45
N PRO A 74 -8.82 16.75 14.53
CA PRO A 74 -8.48 15.35 14.69
C PRO A 74 -6.96 15.16 14.76
N ARG A 75 -6.51 14.17 15.54
CA ARG A 75 -5.11 13.84 15.78
C ARG A 75 -4.86 12.40 15.37
N SER A 76 -3.77 12.09 14.66
CA SER A 76 -3.45 10.69 14.37
C SER A 76 -3.09 9.94 15.65
N ALA A 77 -3.68 8.76 15.85
CA ALA A 77 -3.24 7.81 16.85
C ALA A 77 -1.88 7.20 16.44
N ASP A 78 -1.13 6.73 17.42
CA ASP A 78 0.19 6.14 17.22
C ASP A 78 0.29 4.77 17.92
N ASP A 79 1.26 3.96 17.51
CA ASP A 79 1.43 2.59 18.02
C ASP A 79 2.04 2.53 19.42
N VAL A 80 2.66 3.63 19.88
CA VAL A 80 3.31 3.73 21.19
C VAL A 80 2.27 4.00 22.28
N ARG A 81 1.42 5.00 22.08
CA ARG A 81 0.39 5.44 23.01
C ARG A 81 -0.93 4.69 22.83
N ARG A 82 -1.18 4.13 21.63
CA ARG A 82 -2.34 3.27 21.32
C ARG A 82 -3.69 3.92 21.66
N GLN A 83 -3.81 5.22 21.40
CA GLN A 83 -5.03 6.00 21.69
C GLN A 83 -6.26 5.32 21.10
N ILE A 84 -6.14 4.86 19.85
CA ILE A 84 -7.08 3.92 19.24
C ILE A 84 -6.37 3.17 18.11
N LYS A 85 -6.48 1.84 18.08
CA LYS A 85 -5.97 0.98 17.00
C LYS A 85 -6.94 -0.17 16.78
N GLY A 86 -7.04 -0.66 15.56
CA GLY A 86 -7.86 -1.83 15.29
C GLY A 86 -7.54 -2.52 13.98
N PHE A 87 -8.17 -3.67 13.80
CA PHE A 87 -8.15 -4.45 12.56
C PHE A 87 -9.47 -5.18 12.42
N ILE A 88 -9.64 -5.87 11.29
CA ILE A 88 -10.80 -6.70 10.99
C ILE A 88 -10.41 -8.15 10.75
N SER A 89 -11.28 -9.07 11.12
CA SER A 89 -11.04 -10.52 10.96
C SER A 89 -11.09 -10.94 9.48
N THR A 90 -11.88 -10.26 8.66
CA THR A 90 -12.02 -10.51 7.20
C THR A 90 -11.59 -9.26 6.43
N GLY A 91 -10.66 -9.38 5.49
CA GLY A 91 -10.19 -8.24 4.68
C GLY A 91 -11.18 -7.81 3.59
N ALA A 92 -11.93 -8.78 3.07
CA ALA A 92 -12.97 -8.59 2.08
C ALA A 92 -14.28 -9.24 2.53
N VAL A 93 -15.40 -8.62 2.16
CA VAL A 93 -16.77 -9.08 2.48
C VAL A 93 -17.70 -8.81 1.30
N ALA A 94 -18.79 -9.55 1.21
CA ALA A 94 -19.87 -9.31 0.25
C ALA A 94 -21.05 -8.54 0.85
N PRO A 95 -21.85 -7.83 0.03
CA PRO A 95 -23.13 -7.31 0.45
C PRO A 95 -24.00 -8.41 1.07
N GLY A 96 -24.52 -8.17 2.28
CA GLY A 96 -25.25 -9.16 3.09
C GLY A 96 -24.39 -9.92 4.10
N GLU A 97 -23.07 -9.83 4.03
CA GLU A 97 -22.14 -10.37 5.05
C GLU A 97 -21.86 -9.34 6.16
N ALA A 98 -20.89 -9.64 7.02
CA ALA A 98 -20.55 -8.80 8.17
C ALA A 98 -19.04 -8.59 8.29
N VAL A 99 -18.66 -7.39 8.75
CA VAL A 99 -17.28 -7.05 9.11
C VAL A 99 -17.16 -7.01 10.64
N ASP A 100 -16.19 -7.74 11.16
CA ASP A 100 -15.89 -7.85 12.57
C ASP A 100 -14.68 -6.99 12.94
N PHE A 101 -14.91 -5.96 13.74
CA PHE A 101 -13.89 -5.01 14.18
C PHE A 101 -13.34 -5.37 15.57
N HIS A 102 -12.03 -5.49 15.66
CA HIS A 102 -11.29 -5.68 16.91
C HIS A 102 -10.49 -4.41 17.20
N ILE A 103 -10.90 -3.66 18.22
CA ILE A 103 -10.40 -2.31 18.50
C ILE A 103 -9.94 -2.22 19.95
N THR A 104 -8.74 -1.66 20.13
CA THR A 104 -8.18 -1.27 21.42
C THR A 104 -8.17 0.26 21.55
N VAL A 105 -8.45 0.76 22.74
CA VAL A 105 -8.51 2.20 23.08
C VAL A 105 -7.83 2.42 24.43
N ASP A 106 -6.73 3.18 24.44
CA ASP A 106 -5.91 3.42 25.63
C ASP A 106 -5.60 4.94 25.78
N PRO A 107 -6.15 5.64 26.79
CA PRO A 107 -6.97 5.13 27.88
C PRO A 107 -8.41 4.80 27.44
N PRO A 108 -9.13 3.90 28.15
CA PRO A 108 -10.53 3.56 27.86
C PRO A 108 -11.42 4.79 27.77
N GLN A 109 -12.10 4.94 26.64
CA GLN A 109 -13.03 6.02 26.38
C GLN A 109 -13.97 5.63 25.24
N GLU A 110 -15.06 6.39 25.06
CA GLU A 110 -15.95 6.18 23.93
C GLU A 110 -15.27 6.56 22.60
N PHE A 111 -15.71 5.90 21.53
CA PHE A 111 -15.29 6.20 20.17
C PHE A 111 -16.45 5.98 19.19
N SER A 112 -16.27 6.40 17.95
CA SER A 112 -17.16 6.09 16.83
C SER A 112 -16.36 5.59 15.64
N VAL A 113 -17.03 4.87 14.74
CA VAL A 113 -16.48 4.40 13.49
C VAL A 113 -17.27 5.01 12.34
N ASP A 114 -16.60 5.85 11.55
CA ASP A 114 -17.16 6.37 10.31
C ASP A 114 -16.69 5.49 9.14
N ILE A 115 -17.63 4.99 8.35
CA ILE A 115 -17.33 4.18 7.18
C ILE A 115 -17.35 5.06 5.93
N TYR A 116 -16.27 5.04 5.16
CA TYR A 116 -16.16 5.74 3.89
C TYR A 116 -15.93 4.73 2.76
N ARG A 117 -16.61 4.92 1.63
CA ARG A 117 -16.27 4.25 0.37
C ARG A 117 -15.31 5.15 -0.40
N ILE A 118 -14.20 4.59 -0.87
CA ILE A 118 -13.22 5.28 -1.70
C ILE A 118 -13.76 5.41 -3.12
N GLY A 119 -13.51 6.53 -3.78
CA GLY A 119 -14.05 6.78 -5.12
C GLY A 119 -13.87 8.21 -5.60
N HIS A 120 -14.33 8.54 -6.80
CA HIS A 120 -14.13 9.88 -7.35
C HIS A 120 -14.92 10.96 -6.60
N TYR A 121 -16.23 10.75 -6.42
CA TYR A 121 -17.19 11.63 -5.73
C TYR A 121 -17.03 13.13 -6.06
N GLY A 122 -17.04 13.48 -7.34
CA GLY A 122 -16.91 14.88 -7.77
C GLY A 122 -15.56 15.52 -7.43
N GLY A 123 -14.56 14.72 -7.09
CA GLY A 123 -13.26 15.18 -6.62
C GLY A 123 -13.01 14.90 -5.14
N ASP A 124 -14.03 14.55 -4.34
CA ASP A 124 -13.90 14.40 -2.88
C ASP A 124 -13.07 13.17 -2.44
N GLY A 125 -12.84 12.20 -3.33
CA GLY A 125 -11.97 11.06 -3.05
C GLY A 125 -12.56 9.96 -2.17
N ALA A 126 -13.63 10.28 -1.43
CA ALA A 126 -14.45 9.32 -0.73
C ALA A 126 -15.82 9.91 -0.36
N ALA A 127 -16.78 9.02 -0.09
CA ALA A 127 -18.07 9.39 0.49
C ALA A 127 -18.30 8.64 1.78
N LYS A 128 -18.76 9.36 2.80
CA LYS A 128 -19.20 8.76 4.06
C LYS A 128 -20.49 7.99 3.83
N ILE A 129 -20.48 6.70 4.17
CA ILE A 129 -21.59 5.78 3.98
C ILE A 129 -22.45 5.66 5.23
N THR A 130 -21.81 5.52 6.40
CA THR A 130 -22.50 5.39 7.68
C THR A 130 -21.59 5.72 8.85
N THR A 131 -22.17 5.83 10.04
CA THR A 131 -21.48 5.99 11.32
C THR A 131 -22.00 4.93 12.29
N SER A 132 -21.11 4.30 13.04
CA SER A 132 -21.50 3.45 14.16
C SER A 132 -22.23 4.26 15.25
N PRO A 133 -22.98 3.61 16.15
CA PRO A 133 -23.28 4.19 17.46
C PRO A 133 -21.99 4.60 18.20
N ARG A 134 -22.12 5.36 19.30
CA ARG A 134 -21.00 5.51 20.24
C ARG A 134 -20.71 4.15 20.86
N LEU A 135 -19.45 3.72 20.78
CA LEU A 135 -18.97 2.45 21.27
C LEU A 135 -18.07 2.68 22.48
N ALA A 136 -18.19 1.84 23.51
CA ALA A 136 -17.28 1.87 24.64
C ALA A 136 -15.94 1.24 24.25
N GLY A 137 -14.86 2.02 24.29
CA GLY A 137 -13.50 1.54 24.07
C GLY A 137 -12.90 0.92 25.32
N ILE A 138 -12.19 -0.19 25.16
CA ILE A 138 -11.45 -0.86 26.22
C ILE A 138 -9.98 -1.03 25.79
N VAL A 139 -9.08 -1.19 26.77
CA VAL A 139 -7.73 -1.67 26.49
C VAL A 139 -7.82 -3.18 26.24
N GLN A 140 -7.55 -3.60 25.01
CA GLN A 140 -7.40 -5.02 24.66
C GLN A 140 -6.09 -5.58 25.24
N PRO A 141 -5.95 -6.90 25.40
CA PRO A 141 -4.69 -7.49 25.87
C PRO A 141 -3.53 -7.13 24.91
N PRO A 142 -2.29 -7.07 25.41
CA PRO A 142 -1.14 -6.72 24.58
C PRO A 142 -0.96 -7.72 23.41
N PRO A 143 -0.46 -7.28 22.24
CA PRO A 143 -0.17 -8.19 21.14
C PRO A 143 0.72 -9.37 21.58
N LEU A 144 0.46 -10.55 21.04
CA LEU A 144 1.32 -11.72 21.23
C LEU A 144 2.42 -11.70 20.18
N ALA A 145 3.63 -12.08 20.57
CA ALA A 145 4.78 -12.22 19.67
C ALA A 145 5.42 -13.60 19.84
N ALA A 146 5.64 -14.31 18.73
CA ALA A 146 6.42 -15.54 18.67
C ALA A 146 7.41 -15.44 17.51
N ASP A 147 8.72 -15.50 17.80
CA ASP A 147 9.80 -15.37 16.81
C ASP A 147 9.60 -14.18 15.85
N ARG A 148 9.23 -13.00 16.40
CA ARG A 148 8.87 -11.74 15.71
C ARG A 148 7.55 -11.73 14.94
N THR A 149 6.81 -12.84 14.90
CA THR A 149 5.44 -12.85 14.37
C THR A 149 4.51 -12.21 15.40
N VAL A 150 4.05 -10.98 15.14
CA VAL A 150 3.11 -10.27 16.00
C VAL A 150 1.66 -10.57 15.59
N SER A 151 0.79 -10.85 16.56
CA SER A 151 -0.64 -11.10 16.32
C SER A 151 -1.52 -10.63 17.48
N CYS A 152 -2.69 -10.12 17.13
CA CYS A 152 -3.75 -9.62 18.00
C CYS A 152 -5.04 -10.46 17.85
N HIS A 153 -4.97 -11.68 17.29
CA HIS A 153 -6.12 -12.55 17.03
C HIS A 153 -6.99 -12.87 18.26
N HIS A 154 -6.47 -12.65 19.47
CA HIS A 154 -7.16 -12.90 20.74
C HIS A 154 -7.89 -11.66 21.28
N TRP A 155 -7.86 -10.53 20.57
CA TRP A 155 -8.63 -9.34 20.92
C TRP A 155 -10.13 -9.63 20.81
N TRP A 156 -10.92 -9.16 21.78
CA TRP A 156 -12.36 -9.33 21.75
C TRP A 156 -12.99 -8.50 20.63
N LEU A 157 -14.11 -9.00 20.08
CA LEU A 157 -14.92 -8.26 19.12
C LEU A 157 -15.44 -6.97 19.76
N SER A 158 -15.13 -5.82 19.16
CA SER A 158 -15.59 -4.50 19.63
C SER A 158 -16.89 -4.10 18.96
N TRP A 159 -17.02 -4.36 17.66
CA TRP A 159 -18.22 -4.02 16.88
C TRP A 159 -18.35 -4.91 15.65
N ARG A 160 -19.58 -5.27 15.30
CA ARG A 160 -19.92 -5.97 14.07
C ARG A 160 -20.80 -5.07 13.21
N LEU A 161 -20.33 -4.80 11.99
CA LEU A 161 -21.10 -4.08 10.98
C LEU A 161 -21.71 -5.09 10.01
N GLN A 162 -23.03 -5.15 9.95
CA GLN A 162 -23.72 -5.83 8.86
C GLN A 162 -23.61 -4.98 7.60
N ILE A 163 -23.13 -5.54 6.50
CA ILE A 163 -23.06 -4.86 5.21
C ILE A 163 -24.43 -4.98 4.53
N PRO A 164 -25.20 -3.89 4.41
CA PRO A 164 -26.48 -3.94 3.71
C PRO A 164 -26.31 -4.40 2.26
N SER A 165 -27.29 -5.14 1.75
CA SER A 165 -27.26 -5.69 0.39
C SER A 165 -27.24 -4.64 -0.72
N TYR A 166 -27.54 -3.37 -0.40
CA TYR A 166 -27.54 -2.25 -1.34
C TYR A 166 -26.22 -1.45 -1.33
N TRP A 167 -25.24 -1.83 -0.51
CA TRP A 167 -23.94 -1.17 -0.54
C TRP A 167 -23.24 -1.44 -1.85
N SER A 168 -22.71 -0.37 -2.45
CA SER A 168 -21.87 -0.49 -3.63
C SER A 168 -20.60 -1.27 -3.29
N ILE A 169 -20.15 -2.12 -4.20
CA ILE A 169 -18.80 -2.67 -4.14
C ILE A 169 -17.73 -1.56 -4.20
N GLY A 170 -16.52 -1.85 -3.73
CA GLY A 170 -15.39 -0.93 -3.75
C GLY A 170 -14.39 -1.16 -2.63
N ALA A 171 -13.35 -0.35 -2.63
CA ALA A 171 -12.49 -0.17 -1.47
C ALA A 171 -13.16 0.75 -0.45
N TYR A 172 -13.05 0.40 0.83
CA TYR A 172 -13.61 1.12 1.95
C TYR A 172 -12.55 1.37 3.01
N VAL A 173 -12.82 2.36 3.86
CA VAL A 173 -12.07 2.58 5.09
C VAL A 173 -13.03 2.81 6.25
N ALA A 174 -12.69 2.23 7.40
CA ALA A 174 -13.28 2.59 8.67
C ALA A 174 -12.36 3.58 9.39
N VAL A 175 -12.86 4.78 9.66
CA VAL A 175 -12.18 5.83 10.42
C VAL A 175 -12.64 5.74 11.87
N LEU A 176 -11.78 5.20 12.73
CA LEU A 176 -11.99 5.15 14.17
C LEU A 176 -11.69 6.52 14.75
N THR A 177 -12.58 7.08 15.57
CA THR A 177 -12.36 8.38 16.23
C THR A 177 -12.78 8.33 17.70
N THR A 178 -11.85 8.55 18.62
CA THR A 178 -12.12 8.69 20.06
C THR A 178 -12.77 10.04 20.38
N VAL A 179 -13.41 10.16 21.54
CA VAL A 179 -14.04 11.43 21.97
C VAL A 179 -13.04 12.58 22.12
N ASP A 180 -11.79 12.30 22.48
CA ASP A 180 -10.69 13.28 22.51
C ASP A 180 -10.06 13.54 21.13
N GLY A 181 -10.60 12.95 20.06
CA GLY A 181 -10.27 13.28 18.67
C GLY A 181 -9.08 12.52 18.08
N TYR A 182 -8.58 11.46 18.71
CA TYR A 182 -7.57 10.59 18.09
C TYR A 182 -8.19 9.69 17.02
N ARG A 183 -7.48 9.49 15.91
CA ARG A 183 -7.93 8.73 14.74
C ARG A 183 -7.00 7.61 14.33
N SER A 184 -7.60 6.50 13.91
CA SER A 184 -6.92 5.41 13.23
C SER A 184 -7.83 4.83 12.15
N HIS A 185 -7.24 4.17 11.16
CA HIS A 185 -7.94 3.69 9.97
C HIS A 185 -7.89 2.17 9.91
N ILE A 186 -8.89 1.58 9.26
CA ILE A 186 -8.89 0.17 8.88
C ILE A 186 -9.43 0.07 7.44
N PRO A 187 -8.58 -0.21 6.44
CA PRO A 187 -9.06 -0.46 5.09
C PRO A 187 -9.75 -1.83 5.01
N PHE A 188 -10.75 -1.94 4.14
CA PHE A 188 -11.41 -3.20 3.81
C PHE A 188 -12.08 -3.13 2.44
N THR A 189 -12.42 -4.29 1.89
CA THR A 189 -13.01 -4.38 0.56
C THR A 189 -14.44 -4.89 0.65
N VAL A 190 -15.39 -4.19 0.02
CA VAL A 190 -16.72 -4.75 -0.27
C VAL A 190 -16.69 -5.22 -1.71
N ARG A 191 -16.78 -6.52 -1.92
CA ARG A 191 -16.72 -7.15 -3.24
C ARG A 191 -17.87 -8.10 -3.43
N ASP A 192 -18.21 -8.41 -4.67
CA ASP A 192 -19.20 -9.45 -4.93
C ASP A 192 -18.82 -10.26 -6.17
N LYS A 193 -19.82 -10.90 -6.77
CA LYS A 193 -19.68 -11.66 -8.00
C LYS A 193 -20.45 -11.01 -9.15
N HIS A 194 -20.77 -9.72 -9.14
CA HIS A 194 -21.40 -9.11 -10.31
C HIS A 194 -20.42 -9.11 -11.51
N PRO A 195 -20.91 -9.19 -12.75
CA PRO A 195 -20.04 -8.99 -13.91
C PRO A 195 -19.54 -7.54 -13.93
N ALA A 196 -18.27 -7.34 -14.33
CA ALA A 196 -17.68 -6.05 -14.61
C ALA A 196 -16.67 -6.18 -15.76
N ASP A 197 -16.37 -5.10 -16.46
CA ASP A 197 -15.35 -5.14 -17.51
C ASP A 197 -13.94 -5.35 -16.93
N LEU A 198 -13.61 -4.70 -15.82
CA LEU A 198 -12.28 -4.77 -15.19
C LEU A 198 -12.36 -5.27 -13.75
N LEU A 199 -11.40 -6.08 -13.33
CA LEU A 199 -11.18 -6.42 -11.92
C LEU A 199 -9.97 -5.67 -11.38
N LEU A 200 -10.18 -4.81 -10.39
CA LEU A 200 -9.11 -4.18 -9.63
C LEU A 200 -8.67 -5.08 -8.47
N LEU A 201 -7.38 -5.39 -8.42
CA LEU A 201 -6.80 -6.29 -7.43
C LEU A 201 -5.99 -5.49 -6.40
N LEU A 202 -6.49 -5.41 -5.17
CA LEU A 202 -5.81 -4.69 -4.09
C LEU A 202 -4.68 -5.56 -3.50
N PRO A 203 -3.43 -5.05 -3.42
CA PRO A 203 -2.27 -5.85 -3.06
C PRO A 203 -2.14 -6.03 -1.53
N ASP A 204 -3.18 -6.57 -0.89
CA ASP A 204 -3.29 -6.70 0.56
C ASP A 204 -2.23 -7.63 1.18
N VAL A 205 -1.75 -8.61 0.41
CA VAL A 205 -0.60 -9.45 0.76
C VAL A 205 0.68 -8.62 0.87
N THR A 206 0.94 -7.76 -0.13
CA THR A 206 2.11 -6.87 -0.14
C THR A 206 2.00 -5.83 0.97
N TRP A 207 0.85 -5.20 1.14
CA TRP A 207 0.56 -4.31 2.27
C TRP A 207 0.88 -4.94 3.62
N GLN A 208 0.51 -6.21 3.81
CA GLN A 208 0.79 -6.91 5.05
C GLN A 208 2.26 -7.32 5.21
N ALA A 209 2.95 -7.62 4.11
CA ALA A 209 4.39 -7.89 4.11
C ALA A 209 5.21 -6.71 4.64
N TYR A 210 4.78 -5.48 4.34
CA TYR A 210 5.43 -4.25 4.78
C TYR A 210 4.99 -3.75 6.16
N ASN A 211 3.87 -4.26 6.69
CA ASN A 211 3.30 -3.79 7.95
C ASN A 211 4.26 -4.03 9.15
N LEU A 212 4.86 -2.96 9.68
CA LEU A 212 5.80 -2.98 10.81
C LEU A 212 5.10 -2.99 12.18
N TYR A 213 3.78 -3.16 12.23
CA TYR A 213 3.03 -3.03 13.47
C TYR A 213 3.51 -3.97 14.60
N PRO A 214 3.59 -3.47 15.85
CA PRO A 214 3.49 -2.05 16.23
C PRO A 214 4.81 -1.29 15.99
N GLU A 215 4.75 -0.05 15.50
CA GLU A 215 5.88 0.88 15.51
C GLU A 215 6.12 1.46 16.91
N ASP A 216 6.33 0.58 17.88
CA ASP A 216 6.52 0.88 19.30
C ASP A 216 8.00 1.00 19.71
N GLY A 217 8.92 0.75 18.77
CA GLY A 217 10.34 0.70 19.03
C GLY A 217 10.80 -0.54 19.78
N ARG A 218 10.02 -1.64 19.82
CA ARG A 218 10.34 -2.82 20.64
C ARG A 218 9.93 -4.15 20.02
N THR A 219 8.69 -4.28 19.55
CA THR A 219 8.10 -5.58 19.20
C THR A 219 7.65 -5.70 17.75
N GLY A 220 7.45 -4.58 17.06
CA GLY A 220 7.02 -4.56 15.68
C GLY A 220 7.98 -5.26 14.72
N ALA A 221 7.40 -5.97 13.77
CA ALA A 221 8.14 -6.60 12.70
C ALA A 221 7.29 -6.74 11.43
N SER A 222 7.95 -6.54 10.30
CA SER A 222 7.49 -6.82 8.94
C SER A 222 8.43 -7.84 8.29
N LEU A 223 8.22 -8.14 7.00
CA LEU A 223 9.14 -8.96 6.21
C LEU A 223 10.40 -8.19 5.76
N TYR A 224 10.51 -6.91 6.10
CA TYR A 224 11.66 -6.05 5.75
C TYR A 224 12.39 -5.50 6.97
N HIS A 225 11.68 -5.20 8.05
CA HIS A 225 12.23 -4.58 9.24
C HIS A 225 11.71 -5.23 10.51
N ALA A 226 12.46 -5.10 11.60
CA ALA A 226 12.01 -5.50 12.91
C ALA A 226 12.72 -4.69 13.99
N TRP A 227 12.03 -4.42 15.09
CA TRP A 227 12.65 -3.81 16.27
C TRP A 227 13.43 -4.85 17.08
N ASP A 228 14.53 -4.42 17.68
CA ASP A 228 15.23 -5.19 18.71
C ASP A 228 14.90 -4.69 20.13
N GLU A 229 15.38 -5.43 21.13
CA GLU A 229 15.15 -5.09 22.55
C GLU A 229 15.80 -3.76 22.97
N GLN A 230 16.75 -3.25 22.19
CA GLN A 230 17.44 -1.97 22.42
C GLN A 230 16.77 -0.81 21.66
N GLY A 231 15.66 -1.06 20.96
CA GLY A 231 14.93 -0.07 20.18
C GLY A 231 15.64 0.39 18.91
N ARG A 232 16.52 -0.46 18.36
CA ARG A 232 17.10 -0.26 17.03
C ARG A 232 16.22 -0.93 15.99
N LEU A 233 16.05 -0.26 14.85
CA LEU A 233 15.40 -0.87 13.70
C LEU A 233 16.41 -1.71 12.94
N LEU A 234 16.14 -3.01 12.85
CA LEU A 234 16.93 -3.96 12.12
C LEU A 234 16.46 -4.06 10.66
N GLY A 235 17.39 -4.42 9.78
CA GLY A 235 17.12 -4.63 8.35
C GLY A 235 16.60 -6.02 8.02
N GLU A 236 16.53 -6.30 6.73
CA GLU A 236 15.93 -7.52 6.19
C GLU A 236 16.55 -8.82 6.73
N SER A 237 17.85 -8.84 7.04
CA SER A 237 18.57 -10.00 7.60
C SER A 237 17.96 -10.52 8.89
N ASP A 238 17.34 -9.64 9.67
CA ASP A 238 16.79 -9.94 10.99
C ASP A 238 15.26 -9.81 11.03
N ALA A 239 14.65 -9.24 9.98
CA ALA A 239 13.19 -9.14 9.85
C ALA A 239 12.44 -10.46 10.07
N ALA A 240 11.15 -10.37 10.39
CA ALA A 240 10.31 -11.55 10.55
C ALA A 240 10.23 -12.35 9.24
N THR A 241 10.09 -13.67 9.35
CA THR A 241 9.80 -14.54 8.19
C THR A 241 8.31 -14.78 8.01
N THR A 242 7.53 -14.55 9.06
CA THR A 242 6.08 -14.74 9.08
C THR A 242 5.43 -13.53 9.74
N VAL A 243 4.31 -13.08 9.17
CA VAL A 243 3.49 -11.99 9.70
C VAL A 243 2.02 -12.39 9.70
N SER A 244 1.24 -11.91 10.67
CA SER A 244 -0.18 -12.25 10.80
C SER A 244 -1.07 -11.13 10.27
N PHE A 245 -2.15 -11.44 9.55
CA PHE A 245 -3.20 -10.47 9.18
C PHE A 245 -4.09 -10.07 10.36
N ASP A 246 -4.03 -10.80 11.49
CA ASP A 246 -4.81 -10.50 12.70
C ASP A 246 -4.12 -9.42 13.53
N ARG A 247 -3.79 -8.28 12.93
CA ARG A 247 -3.15 -7.13 13.61
C ARG A 247 -3.46 -5.82 12.89
N PRO A 248 -3.48 -4.67 13.59
CA PRO A 248 -3.58 -3.36 12.95
C PRO A 248 -2.47 -3.11 11.92
N TYR A 249 -2.72 -2.17 11.01
CA TYR A 249 -1.63 -1.51 10.27
C TYR A 249 -0.91 -0.53 11.19
N ALA A 250 0.41 -0.39 10.99
CA ALA A 250 1.24 0.53 11.77
C ALA A 250 0.80 2.00 11.62
N GLY A 251 1.29 2.86 12.53
CA GLY A 251 1.08 4.30 12.47
C GLY A 251 -0.40 4.70 12.47
N ALA A 252 -0.87 5.40 11.43
CA ALA A 252 -2.25 5.85 11.32
C ALA A 252 -3.28 4.74 11.01
N GLY A 253 -2.84 3.48 10.82
CA GLY A 253 -3.74 2.36 10.46
C GLY A 253 -3.98 2.23 8.95
N LEU A 254 -3.20 2.92 8.13
CA LEU A 254 -3.22 2.77 6.68
C LEU A 254 -2.01 1.94 6.21
N PRO A 255 -2.17 1.07 5.20
CA PRO A 255 -1.06 0.34 4.63
C PRO A 255 -0.06 1.26 3.94
N LEU A 256 1.22 0.86 3.95
CA LEU A 256 2.21 1.44 3.06
C LEU A 256 1.78 1.16 1.60
N HIS A 257 2.01 2.13 0.69
CA HIS A 257 1.66 2.04 -0.73
C HIS A 257 0.15 2.04 -1.06
N VAL A 258 -0.75 2.19 -0.09
CA VAL A 258 -2.21 2.25 -0.34
C VAL A 258 -2.61 3.41 -1.28
N GLY A 259 -1.80 4.46 -1.34
CA GLY A 259 -2.02 5.63 -2.19
C GLY A 259 -2.14 5.31 -3.68
N HIS A 260 -1.38 4.33 -4.19
CA HIS A 260 -1.46 3.96 -5.61
C HIS A 260 -2.83 3.39 -5.98
N ALA A 261 -3.39 2.54 -5.12
CA ALA A 261 -4.75 2.02 -5.32
C ALA A 261 -5.79 3.14 -5.18
N TYR A 262 -5.63 4.03 -4.20
CA TYR A 262 -6.51 5.19 -4.01
C TYR A 262 -6.56 6.10 -5.25
N ASP A 263 -5.39 6.45 -5.80
CA ASP A 263 -5.29 7.31 -6.98
C ASP A 263 -5.88 6.65 -8.23
N PHE A 264 -5.59 5.36 -8.43
CA PHE A 264 -6.20 4.60 -9.54
C PHE A 264 -7.72 4.55 -9.43
N ILE A 265 -8.27 4.24 -8.24
CA ILE A 265 -9.72 4.18 -8.02
C ILE A 265 -10.38 5.51 -8.37
N ARG A 266 -9.82 6.62 -7.89
CA ARG A 266 -10.35 7.96 -8.18
C ARG A 266 -10.28 8.30 -9.66
N TRP A 267 -9.18 7.95 -10.33
CA TRP A 267 -9.03 8.15 -11.76
C TRP A 267 -10.05 7.31 -12.54
N ALA A 268 -10.12 6.01 -12.27
CA ALA A 268 -10.97 5.11 -13.01
C ALA A 268 -12.46 5.43 -12.83
N GLU A 269 -12.90 5.72 -11.59
CA GLU A 269 -14.29 6.14 -11.37
C GLU A 269 -14.61 7.51 -11.96
N ARG A 270 -13.64 8.44 -12.04
CA ARG A 270 -13.84 9.74 -12.71
C ARG A 270 -14.21 9.58 -14.18
N TYR A 271 -13.62 8.60 -14.86
CA TYR A 271 -13.86 8.30 -16.27
C TYR A 271 -14.97 7.27 -16.49
N GLY A 272 -15.58 6.75 -15.42
CA GLY A 272 -16.72 5.83 -15.51
C GLY A 272 -16.36 4.41 -15.93
N TYR A 273 -15.14 3.95 -15.65
CA TYR A 273 -14.78 2.54 -15.85
C TYR A 273 -15.64 1.62 -14.97
N ASP A 274 -16.09 0.51 -15.54
CA ASP A 274 -16.85 -0.52 -14.82
C ASP A 274 -15.89 -1.46 -14.08
N LEU A 275 -15.80 -1.29 -12.76
CA LEU A 275 -14.83 -1.97 -11.91
C LEU A 275 -15.51 -2.95 -10.96
N ALA A 276 -15.01 -4.18 -10.92
CA ALA A 276 -15.09 -5.06 -9.76
C ALA A 276 -13.83 -4.91 -8.89
N TYR A 277 -13.89 -5.38 -7.65
CA TYR A 277 -12.80 -5.32 -6.68
C TYR A 277 -12.54 -6.69 -6.09
N ALA A 278 -11.28 -7.01 -5.85
CA ALA A 278 -10.87 -8.17 -5.07
C ALA A 278 -9.55 -7.89 -4.36
N ASP A 279 -9.29 -8.59 -3.28
CA ASP A 279 -7.99 -8.57 -2.61
C ASP A 279 -7.07 -9.62 -3.27
N ALA A 280 -5.76 -9.44 -3.19
CA ALA A 280 -4.79 -10.42 -3.67
C ALA A 280 -4.99 -11.81 -3.02
N ARG A 281 -5.42 -11.86 -1.76
CA ARG A 281 -5.84 -13.12 -1.10
C ARG A 281 -7.04 -13.81 -1.74
N ASP A 282 -7.91 -13.10 -2.45
CA ASP A 282 -9.03 -13.74 -3.17
C ASP A 282 -8.57 -14.51 -4.40
N LEU A 283 -7.46 -14.09 -5.03
CA LEU A 283 -6.79 -14.90 -6.05
C LEU A 283 -6.18 -16.16 -5.44
N HIS A 284 -5.60 -16.05 -4.23
CA HIS A 284 -5.05 -17.20 -3.51
C HIS A 284 -6.12 -18.23 -3.17
N ALA A 285 -7.24 -17.76 -2.60
CA ALA A 285 -8.35 -18.59 -2.16
C ALA A 285 -9.21 -19.16 -3.31
N GLY A 286 -8.97 -18.75 -4.55
CA GLY A 286 -9.76 -19.17 -5.72
C GLY A 286 -11.18 -18.59 -5.72
N HIS A 287 -11.39 -17.44 -5.08
CA HIS A 287 -12.68 -16.75 -5.06
C HIS A 287 -12.94 -15.93 -6.34
N VAL A 288 -11.90 -15.66 -7.11
CA VAL A 288 -11.95 -14.93 -8.38
C VAL A 288 -12.03 -15.92 -9.53
N ASP A 289 -13.05 -15.79 -10.36
CA ASP A 289 -13.08 -16.36 -11.70
C ASP A 289 -12.60 -15.29 -12.68
N PRO A 290 -11.34 -15.37 -13.16
CA PRO A 290 -10.77 -14.30 -13.95
C PRO A 290 -11.35 -14.22 -15.37
N THR A 291 -11.97 -15.29 -15.86
CA THR A 291 -12.54 -15.36 -17.22
C THR A 291 -13.76 -14.45 -17.42
N ARG A 292 -14.26 -13.90 -16.31
CA ARG A 292 -15.42 -13.00 -16.27
C ARG A 292 -15.09 -11.56 -16.59
N TYR A 293 -13.81 -11.21 -16.62
CA TYR A 293 -13.32 -9.86 -16.80
C TYR A 293 -12.56 -9.75 -18.12
N ARG A 294 -12.67 -8.59 -18.77
CA ARG A 294 -11.84 -8.26 -19.94
C ARG A 294 -10.41 -7.96 -19.53
N GLY A 295 -10.21 -7.40 -18.34
CA GLY A 295 -8.89 -7.07 -17.82
C GLY A 295 -8.76 -7.22 -16.30
N LEU A 296 -7.60 -7.69 -15.85
CA LEU A 296 -7.16 -7.62 -14.45
C LEU A 296 -6.19 -6.45 -14.30
N VAL A 297 -6.44 -5.59 -13.32
CA VAL A 297 -5.61 -4.40 -13.05
C VAL A 297 -4.94 -4.53 -11.69
N PHE A 298 -3.61 -4.38 -11.69
CA PHE A 298 -2.76 -4.40 -10.51
C PHE A 298 -2.26 -2.96 -10.25
N PRO A 299 -2.86 -2.22 -9.31
CA PRO A 299 -2.55 -0.83 -9.06
C PRO A 299 -1.37 -0.72 -8.08
N GLY A 300 -0.25 -0.18 -8.54
CA GLY A 300 0.90 0.06 -7.67
C GLY A 300 1.59 -1.21 -7.21
N HIS A 301 2.32 -1.10 -6.11
CA HIS A 301 3.35 -2.07 -5.69
C HIS A 301 2.75 -3.41 -5.23
N ASP A 302 2.93 -4.47 -6.03
CA ASP A 302 2.41 -5.82 -5.76
C ASP A 302 3.49 -6.91 -5.81
N GLU A 303 4.39 -6.86 -4.83
CA GLU A 303 5.65 -7.60 -4.79
C GLU A 303 5.53 -9.06 -4.32
N TYR A 304 4.55 -9.39 -3.47
CA TYR A 304 4.49 -10.67 -2.75
C TYR A 304 3.35 -11.57 -3.25
N TRP A 305 3.71 -12.70 -3.87
CA TRP A 305 2.75 -13.55 -4.58
C TRP A 305 2.84 -15.02 -4.16
N SER A 306 1.69 -15.63 -3.91
CA SER A 306 1.62 -17.08 -3.71
C SER A 306 1.53 -17.82 -5.05
N ALA A 307 1.83 -19.12 -5.04
CA ALA A 307 1.71 -19.94 -6.23
C ALA A 307 0.26 -20.00 -6.78
N SER A 308 -0.73 -20.05 -5.89
CA SER A 308 -2.15 -20.01 -6.28
C SER A 308 -2.51 -18.69 -6.97
N MET A 309 -2.05 -17.55 -6.44
CA MET A 309 -2.29 -16.24 -7.06
C MET A 309 -1.73 -16.19 -8.48
N ARG A 310 -0.47 -16.57 -8.65
CA ARG A 310 0.18 -16.64 -9.97
C ARG A 310 -0.61 -17.54 -10.91
N ARG A 311 -1.00 -18.74 -10.46
CA ARG A 311 -1.74 -19.68 -11.31
C ARG A 311 -3.08 -19.12 -11.76
N THR A 312 -3.82 -18.45 -10.88
CA THR A 312 -5.09 -17.79 -11.22
C THR A 312 -4.89 -16.72 -12.30
N VAL A 313 -3.82 -15.94 -12.23
CA VAL A 313 -3.52 -14.89 -13.22
C VAL A 313 -2.99 -15.47 -14.55
N GLU A 314 -2.20 -16.54 -14.50
CA GLU A 314 -1.82 -17.29 -15.70
C GLU A 314 -3.05 -17.86 -16.42
N LEU A 315 -3.99 -18.45 -15.67
CA LEU A 315 -5.27 -18.93 -16.21
C LEU A 315 -6.08 -17.79 -16.85
N ALA A 316 -6.07 -16.59 -16.26
CA ALA A 316 -6.72 -15.42 -16.85
C ALA A 316 -6.17 -15.14 -18.25
N ARG A 317 -4.83 -15.06 -18.38
CA ARG A 317 -4.15 -14.83 -19.65
C ARG A 317 -4.43 -15.96 -20.65
N GLU A 318 -4.38 -17.22 -20.21
CA GLU A 318 -4.68 -18.40 -21.04
C GLU A 318 -6.11 -18.36 -21.64
N HIS A 319 -7.06 -17.68 -20.97
CA HIS A 319 -8.43 -17.53 -21.44
C HIS A 319 -8.70 -16.18 -22.16
N GLY A 320 -7.66 -15.39 -22.42
CA GLY A 320 -7.77 -14.14 -23.17
C GLY A 320 -8.12 -12.91 -22.34
N THR A 321 -8.10 -12.98 -21.01
CA THR A 321 -8.21 -11.79 -20.14
C THR A 321 -6.91 -10.98 -20.20
N SER A 322 -7.00 -9.68 -20.46
CA SER A 322 -5.86 -8.77 -20.45
C SER A 322 -5.30 -8.57 -19.03
N LEU A 323 -3.98 -8.39 -18.91
CA LEU A 323 -3.33 -8.09 -17.63
C LEU A 323 -2.70 -6.69 -17.72
N VAL A 324 -2.97 -5.84 -16.73
CA VAL A 324 -2.46 -4.47 -16.66
C VAL A 324 -1.72 -4.28 -15.34
N PHE A 325 -0.39 -4.22 -15.42
CA PHE A 325 0.50 -3.96 -14.28
C PHE A 325 0.92 -2.50 -14.30
N LEU A 326 0.51 -1.73 -13.29
CA LEU A 326 0.78 -0.28 -13.18
C LEU A 326 1.88 -0.01 -12.14
N SER A 327 2.92 -0.84 -12.12
CA SER A 327 4.01 -0.79 -11.16
C SER A 327 5.26 -1.54 -11.63
N ALA A 328 6.32 -1.43 -10.83
CA ALA A 328 7.52 -2.25 -10.91
C ALA A 328 7.56 -3.26 -9.76
N ASN A 329 8.52 -4.18 -9.80
CA ASN A 329 8.80 -5.18 -8.78
C ASN A 329 7.59 -6.08 -8.46
N THR A 330 6.72 -6.26 -9.45
CA THR A 330 5.55 -7.13 -9.31
C THR A 330 5.96 -8.59 -9.30
N MET A 331 5.34 -9.40 -8.42
CA MET A 331 5.57 -10.85 -8.35
C MET A 331 7.05 -11.21 -8.09
N TYR A 332 7.75 -10.45 -7.27
CA TYR A 332 9.17 -10.67 -6.99
C TYR A 332 9.41 -11.80 -5.99
N TRP A 333 8.72 -11.73 -4.84
CA TRP A 333 8.83 -12.73 -3.77
C TRP A 333 7.71 -13.78 -3.85
N GLN A 334 8.07 -15.06 -3.74
CA GLN A 334 7.09 -16.10 -3.50
C GLN A 334 6.73 -16.17 -2.02
N VAL A 335 5.44 -16.31 -1.73
CA VAL A 335 4.94 -16.43 -0.36
C VAL A 335 4.00 -17.61 -0.16
N GLU A 336 3.90 -18.03 1.10
CA GLU A 336 2.93 -19.01 1.58
C GLU A 336 1.90 -18.31 2.47
N LEU A 337 0.63 -18.65 2.26
CA LEU A 337 -0.46 -18.25 3.15
C LEU A 337 -0.91 -19.49 3.93
N GLY A 338 -1.00 -19.34 5.25
CA GLY A 338 -1.35 -20.40 6.17
C GLY A 338 -2.43 -19.97 7.17
N PRO A 339 -3.02 -20.92 7.91
CA PRO A 339 -4.08 -20.61 8.85
C PRO A 339 -3.57 -19.87 10.09
N SER A 340 -4.45 -19.11 10.75
CA SER A 340 -4.21 -18.56 12.08
C SER A 340 -4.08 -19.68 13.13
N PRO A 341 -3.59 -19.39 14.34
CA PRO A 341 -3.64 -20.33 15.47
C PRO A 341 -5.05 -20.85 15.79
N SER A 342 -6.10 -20.09 15.46
CA SER A 342 -7.51 -20.48 15.60
C SER A 342 -8.06 -21.29 14.42
N GLY A 343 -7.26 -21.56 13.39
CA GLY A 343 -7.62 -22.38 12.23
C GLY A 343 -8.29 -21.61 11.08
N VAL A 344 -8.37 -20.29 11.15
CA VAL A 344 -8.92 -19.47 10.04
C VAL A 344 -7.89 -19.46 8.91
N PRO A 345 -8.22 -19.84 7.67
CA PRO A 345 -7.26 -19.89 6.56
C PRO A 345 -6.72 -18.49 6.21
N ASP A 346 -5.55 -18.48 5.56
CA ASP A 346 -4.96 -17.29 4.93
C ASP A 346 -4.71 -16.09 5.86
N ARG A 347 -4.37 -16.38 7.13
CA ARG A 347 -4.08 -15.38 8.17
C ARG A 347 -2.61 -15.25 8.52
N LEU A 348 -1.76 -16.20 8.16
CA LEU A 348 -0.32 -16.12 8.31
C LEU A 348 0.35 -16.03 6.95
N LEU A 349 1.09 -14.94 6.71
CA LEU A 349 1.89 -14.71 5.53
C LEU A 349 3.34 -15.05 5.82
N THR A 350 3.91 -16.02 5.11
CA THR A 350 5.29 -16.45 5.28
C THR A 350 6.10 -16.17 4.02
N CYS A 351 7.22 -15.46 4.18
CA CYS A 351 8.25 -15.29 3.17
C CYS A 351 9.60 -15.46 3.84
N ARG A 352 10.33 -16.51 3.45
CA ARG A 352 11.62 -16.79 4.10
C ARG A 352 12.72 -15.83 3.67
N LYS A 353 12.60 -15.13 2.53
CA LYS A 353 13.64 -14.26 1.96
C LYS A 353 15.05 -14.84 2.08
N ARG A 354 15.19 -16.08 1.61
CA ARG A 354 16.43 -16.87 1.72
C ARG A 354 16.86 -17.15 3.18
N LYS A 355 16.01 -17.17 4.20
CA LYS A 355 16.37 -17.62 5.56
C LYS A 355 15.95 -19.08 5.76
N GLY A 356 16.86 -19.93 6.23
CA GLY A 356 16.60 -21.35 6.48
C GLY A 356 16.67 -22.26 5.22
N PRO A 357 16.34 -23.56 5.38
CA PRO A 357 16.41 -24.55 4.30
C PRO A 357 15.35 -24.30 3.22
N GLY A 358 15.73 -24.52 1.95
CA GLY A 358 14.89 -24.24 0.77
C GLY A 358 15.14 -22.89 0.09
N ARG A 359 16.38 -22.36 0.07
CA ARG A 359 16.72 -21.14 -0.68
C ARG A 359 16.71 -21.40 -2.21
N PRO A 360 16.36 -20.41 -3.06
CA PRO A 360 15.93 -19.04 -2.73
C PRO A 360 14.41 -18.84 -2.65
N VAL A 361 13.90 -17.60 -2.49
CA VAL A 361 12.45 -17.30 -2.35
C VAL A 361 11.96 -16.33 -3.44
N LEU A 362 12.85 -15.96 -4.37
CA LEU A 362 12.48 -15.17 -5.54
C LEU A 362 11.84 -16.08 -6.59
N TRP A 363 10.80 -15.59 -7.24
CA TRP A 363 10.13 -16.34 -8.30
C TRP A 363 11.10 -16.82 -9.39
N ARG A 364 11.99 -15.92 -9.85
CA ARG A 364 13.01 -16.22 -10.88
C ARG A 364 14.08 -17.24 -10.48
N GLU A 365 14.18 -17.60 -9.21
CA GLU A 365 15.21 -18.53 -8.72
C GLU A 365 14.65 -19.91 -8.36
N ILE A 366 13.34 -20.02 -8.12
CA ILE A 366 12.68 -21.27 -7.69
C ILE A 366 11.72 -21.85 -8.73
N ASP A 367 11.17 -21.00 -9.58
CA ASP A 367 10.26 -21.38 -10.65
C ASP A 367 10.48 -20.41 -11.83
N ARG A 368 9.41 -20.07 -12.53
CA ARG A 368 9.45 -19.18 -13.68
C ARG A 368 9.67 -17.72 -13.24
N PRO A 369 10.50 -16.94 -13.95
CA PRO A 369 10.67 -15.51 -13.66
C PRO A 369 9.40 -14.70 -13.92
N GLU A 370 9.38 -13.49 -13.38
CA GLU A 370 8.31 -12.51 -13.48
C GLU A 370 8.03 -12.16 -14.94
N GLN A 371 9.10 -12.03 -15.72
CA GLN A 371 9.04 -11.74 -17.15
C GLN A 371 8.19 -12.73 -17.95
N GLN A 372 8.05 -13.99 -17.52
CA GLN A 372 7.19 -14.97 -18.22
C GLN A 372 5.68 -14.74 -18.03
N LEU A 373 5.29 -13.87 -17.09
CA LEU A 373 3.91 -13.45 -16.90
C LEU A 373 3.72 -11.97 -17.25
N VAL A 374 4.61 -11.12 -16.75
CA VAL A 374 4.54 -9.65 -16.82
C VAL A 374 5.15 -9.09 -18.12
N GLY A 375 6.05 -9.83 -18.77
CA GLY A 375 6.76 -9.38 -19.99
C GLY A 375 8.04 -8.56 -19.71
N ILE A 376 8.22 -8.11 -18.47
CA ILE A 376 9.41 -7.46 -17.92
C ILE A 376 9.62 -7.96 -16.48
N GLN A 377 10.74 -7.65 -15.85
CA GLN A 377 11.01 -8.02 -14.46
C GLN A 377 11.90 -6.99 -13.75
N TYR A 378 11.92 -7.04 -12.42
CA TYR A 378 12.66 -6.10 -11.56
C TYR A 378 14.13 -5.93 -11.94
N ALA A 379 14.50 -4.67 -12.19
CA ALA A 379 15.86 -4.19 -12.44
C ALA A 379 16.54 -3.59 -11.21
N GLY A 380 15.78 -2.90 -10.35
CA GLY A 380 16.34 -2.24 -9.18
C GLY A 380 15.55 -1.01 -8.75
N ARG A 381 16.00 -0.42 -7.65
CA ARG A 381 15.49 0.84 -7.14
C ARG A 381 15.87 2.00 -8.04
N VAL A 382 15.00 2.99 -8.08
CA VAL A 382 15.19 4.28 -8.74
C VAL A 382 15.33 5.33 -7.63
N PRO A 383 16.56 5.72 -7.25
CA PRO A 383 16.80 6.57 -6.08
C PRO A 383 16.16 7.94 -6.21
N ASP A 384 16.34 8.55 -7.38
CA ASP A 384 15.80 9.85 -7.73
C ASP A 384 14.82 9.70 -8.90
N PRO A 385 13.69 10.42 -8.91
CA PRO A 385 12.76 10.36 -10.02
C PRO A 385 13.40 10.76 -11.36
N HIS A 386 13.06 10.02 -12.40
CA HIS A 386 13.48 10.26 -13.78
C HIS A 386 12.26 10.38 -14.71
N PRO A 387 12.40 11.08 -15.84
CA PRO A 387 11.36 11.11 -16.85
C PRO A 387 11.13 9.73 -17.45
N LEU A 388 9.86 9.41 -17.74
CA LEU A 388 9.54 8.30 -18.63
C LEU A 388 9.67 8.79 -20.07
N ILE A 389 10.47 8.10 -20.89
CA ILE A 389 10.71 8.46 -22.28
C ILE A 389 9.76 7.66 -23.17
N VAL A 390 8.90 8.36 -23.90
CA VAL A 390 7.90 7.80 -24.81
C VAL A 390 8.57 7.13 -26.01
N ARG A 391 8.12 5.90 -26.31
CA ARG A 391 8.54 5.08 -27.46
C ARG A 391 7.32 4.52 -28.20
N ASN A 392 7.50 4.34 -29.51
CA ASN A 392 6.46 3.89 -30.44
C ASN A 392 5.19 4.76 -30.28
N ALA A 393 5.34 6.08 -30.36
CA ALA A 393 4.26 7.05 -30.10
C ALA A 393 3.03 6.91 -31.03
N ASP A 394 3.16 6.24 -32.17
CA ASP A 394 2.03 5.93 -33.06
C ASP A 394 1.13 4.79 -32.53
N HIS A 395 1.54 4.08 -31.47
CA HIS A 395 0.77 3.00 -30.86
C HIS A 395 -0.47 3.55 -30.12
N TRP A 396 -1.58 2.82 -30.18
CA TRP A 396 -2.88 3.25 -29.64
C TRP A 396 -2.86 3.63 -28.14
N LEU A 397 -1.91 3.09 -27.36
CA LEU A 397 -1.75 3.47 -25.95
C LEU A 397 -1.50 4.98 -25.78
N TRP A 398 -0.81 5.61 -26.74
CA TRP A 398 -0.48 7.03 -26.73
C TRP A 398 -1.57 7.89 -27.39
N GLU A 399 -2.61 7.28 -27.97
CA GLU A 399 -3.69 8.00 -28.64
C GLU A 399 -4.37 8.99 -27.68
N ALA A 400 -4.61 10.22 -28.17
CA ALA A 400 -5.24 11.31 -27.43
C ALA A 400 -4.50 11.76 -26.15
N THR A 401 -3.27 11.29 -25.90
CA THR A 401 -2.42 11.81 -24.82
C THR A 401 -1.69 13.10 -25.20
N GLY A 402 -1.47 13.31 -26.50
CA GLY A 402 -0.62 14.38 -27.03
C GLY A 402 0.88 14.09 -26.95
N ALA A 403 1.27 12.87 -26.55
CA ALA A 403 2.67 12.44 -26.51
C ALA A 403 3.23 12.17 -27.91
N HIS A 404 4.50 12.49 -28.09
CA HIS A 404 5.28 12.24 -29.30
C HIS A 404 6.49 11.36 -28.98
N GLU A 405 7.11 10.79 -30.02
CA GLU A 405 8.30 9.95 -29.87
C GLU A 405 9.43 10.72 -29.20
N GLY A 406 9.95 10.18 -28.10
CA GLY A 406 11.02 10.80 -27.32
C GLY A 406 10.56 11.87 -26.32
N ASP A 407 9.26 12.13 -26.19
CA ASP A 407 8.76 13.02 -25.14
C ASP A 407 9.13 12.48 -23.75
N GLU A 408 9.50 13.40 -22.87
CA GLU A 408 9.85 13.13 -21.48
C GLU A 408 8.68 13.46 -20.57
N ILE A 409 8.11 12.44 -19.92
CA ILE A 409 7.08 12.60 -18.89
C ILE A 409 7.77 12.62 -17.53
N GLU A 410 8.04 13.83 -17.05
CA GLU A 410 8.77 14.08 -15.81
C GLU A 410 8.25 13.27 -14.63
N GLY A 411 9.16 12.59 -13.94
CA GLY A 411 8.87 11.95 -12.66
C GLY A 411 8.13 10.65 -12.63
N LEU A 412 7.84 10.10 -13.80
CA LEU A 412 7.03 8.90 -13.91
C LEU A 412 7.84 7.62 -13.64
N VAL A 413 9.17 7.69 -13.74
CA VAL A 413 10.08 6.60 -13.32
C VAL A 413 10.60 6.91 -11.92
N ALA A 414 10.03 6.27 -10.90
CA ALA A 414 10.39 6.53 -9.50
C ALA A 414 10.17 5.31 -8.61
N GLY A 415 10.89 5.25 -7.49
CA GLY A 415 10.83 4.16 -6.52
C GLY A 415 11.56 2.93 -7.01
N GLU A 416 11.00 2.24 -8.00
CA GLU A 416 11.51 0.99 -8.56
C GLU A 416 11.26 0.90 -10.07
N ALA A 417 12.06 0.11 -10.76
CA ALA A 417 11.94 -0.08 -12.20
C ALA A 417 12.05 -1.54 -12.61
N ASP A 418 11.27 -1.89 -13.62
CA ASP A 418 11.32 -3.16 -14.33
C ASP A 418 11.86 -2.95 -15.74
N ARG A 419 12.45 -4.00 -16.31
CA ARG A 419 12.92 -4.00 -17.70
C ARG A 419 12.87 -5.38 -18.32
N TYR A 420 13.07 -5.43 -19.62
CA TYR A 420 13.34 -6.65 -20.34
C TYR A 420 14.76 -7.18 -20.08
N PHE A 421 14.84 -8.51 -19.90
CA PHE A 421 16.07 -9.28 -19.80
C PHE A 421 16.18 -10.25 -20.98
N PRO A 422 17.10 -10.03 -21.93
CA PRO A 422 17.19 -10.84 -23.17
C PRO A 422 17.48 -12.33 -22.99
N ARG A 423 18.07 -12.72 -21.85
CA ARG A 423 18.38 -14.13 -21.54
C ARG A 423 17.24 -14.83 -20.79
N THR A 424 16.19 -14.10 -20.47
CA THR A 424 15.00 -14.62 -19.81
C THR A 424 13.91 -14.84 -20.86
N PRO A 425 13.25 -16.00 -20.90
CA PRO A 425 12.12 -16.21 -21.81
C PRO A 425 11.01 -15.19 -21.58
N LEU A 426 10.40 -14.72 -22.67
CA LEU A 426 9.12 -14.00 -22.64
C LEU A 426 7.97 -15.01 -22.51
N PRO A 427 6.76 -14.57 -22.14
CA PRO A 427 5.55 -15.34 -22.42
C PRO A 427 5.43 -15.66 -23.91
N ASP A 428 4.64 -16.66 -24.24
CA ASP A 428 4.18 -16.85 -25.63
C ASP A 428 3.46 -15.57 -26.07
N HIS A 429 3.89 -15.01 -27.20
CA HIS A 429 3.40 -13.75 -27.74
C HIS A 429 3.48 -13.76 -29.27
N GLU A 430 2.60 -13.00 -29.92
CA GLU A 430 2.66 -12.74 -31.36
C GLU A 430 3.53 -11.51 -31.65
N GLU A 431 3.39 -10.48 -30.82
CA GLU A 431 4.09 -9.21 -30.90
C GLU A 431 4.42 -8.70 -29.49
N ARG A 432 5.48 -7.90 -29.38
CA ARG A 432 5.82 -7.15 -28.18
C ARG A 432 6.17 -5.73 -28.56
N ILE A 433 5.48 -4.75 -27.99
CA ILE A 433 5.72 -3.33 -28.26
C ILE A 433 6.41 -2.67 -27.07
N LEU A 434 7.53 -1.99 -27.33
CA LEU A 434 8.22 -1.19 -26.32
C LEU A 434 7.62 0.22 -26.29
N LEU A 435 6.91 0.55 -25.22
CA LEU A 435 6.18 1.81 -25.09
C LEU A 435 7.01 2.87 -24.37
N ALA A 436 7.94 2.46 -23.51
CA ALA A 436 8.87 3.37 -22.87
C ALA A 436 10.24 2.72 -22.68
N HIS A 437 11.30 3.54 -22.75
CA HIS A 437 12.67 3.12 -22.46
C HIS A 437 13.46 4.28 -21.88
N SER A 438 13.58 4.28 -20.56
CA SER A 438 13.97 5.46 -19.78
C SER A 438 15.25 5.16 -19.00
N PRO A 439 16.37 5.85 -19.25
CA PRO A 439 17.60 5.66 -18.50
C PRO A 439 17.46 6.21 -17.08
N TYR A 440 18.07 5.53 -16.12
CA TYR A 440 18.24 6.05 -14.76
C TYR A 440 19.55 5.55 -14.15
N THR A 441 20.06 6.28 -13.17
CA THR A 441 21.27 5.85 -12.42
C THR A 441 20.83 5.21 -11.12
N ASP A 442 21.23 3.96 -10.88
CA ASP A 442 20.91 3.29 -9.61
C ASP A 442 21.79 3.78 -8.45
N SER A 443 21.53 3.29 -7.24
CA SER A 443 22.27 3.67 -6.03
C SER A 443 23.76 3.29 -6.06
N GLU A 444 24.18 2.41 -6.97
CA GLU A 444 25.58 2.02 -7.18
C GLU A 444 26.26 2.87 -8.27
N GLY A 445 25.57 3.86 -8.83
CA GLY A 445 26.06 4.69 -9.93
C GLY A 445 26.03 3.98 -11.28
N ILE A 446 25.31 2.86 -11.39
CA ILE A 446 25.22 2.08 -12.63
C ILE A 446 24.05 2.58 -13.45
N LEU A 447 24.29 2.83 -14.74
CA LEU A 447 23.23 3.14 -15.69
C LEU A 447 22.32 1.93 -15.90
N ARG A 448 21.05 2.10 -15.55
CA ARG A 448 19.95 1.16 -15.75
C ARG A 448 18.91 1.78 -16.68
N HIS A 449 17.91 0.97 -17.03
CA HIS A 449 16.79 1.42 -17.84
C HIS A 449 15.50 0.87 -17.23
N GLN A 450 14.47 1.72 -17.18
CA GLN A 450 13.09 1.33 -16.98
C GLN A 450 12.46 1.10 -18.35
N GLU A 451 11.61 0.09 -18.45
CA GLU A 451 10.84 -0.17 -19.66
C GLU A 451 9.36 -0.37 -19.36
N THR A 452 8.53 0.05 -20.30
CA THR A 452 7.11 -0.28 -20.36
C THR A 452 6.87 -0.99 -21.67
N SER A 453 6.18 -2.13 -21.65
CA SER A 453 5.85 -2.87 -22.85
C SER A 453 4.45 -3.45 -22.79
N LEU A 454 3.90 -3.70 -23.98
CA LEU A 454 2.67 -4.46 -24.21
C LEU A 454 3.00 -5.79 -24.89
#